data_AF-A0A7S2G882-F1
#
_entry.id   AF-A0A7S2G882-F1
#
_cell.length_a   1.000
_cell.length_b   1.000
_cell.length_c   1.000
_cell.angle_alpha   90.00
_cell.angle_beta   90.00
_cell.angle_gamma   90.00
#
_symmetry.space_group_name_H-M   'P 1'
#
loop_
_entity.id
_entity.type
_entity.pdbx_description
1 polymer ?
#
loop_
_entity_poly.entity_id
_entity_poly.type
_entity_poly.pdbx_seq_one_letter_code
_entity_poly.pdbx_strand_id
1 'polypeptide(L)'
;MLFDSRVNYEKYVSRLRAIPTQLAQVCTLLRLGISTGVLPPAVSLEGVPDQLNKTIAALEKEGGTASSYWHAPPPVLEQSDPSTKALGEKASSALSAVRDAFCRLLICVEEEYMPAIASKRDGSVACADLPNGAAMYEECLRFHTGSSKTAEDIHETGKAEVNRISREMKEACLAAGMEQGGSVKEFLEQMQQDPQFTSPNSQAHVDKYRALCMRILPELPKLFSIRCMPRTPFAVVPTPDAQAEAAPGAFYLGIGCSRLPFKYS
;
A
#
# COMPACT_ATOMS: atom_id res chain seq x y z
N MET A 1 -3.44 11.04 -12.60
CA MET A 1 -4.26 11.66 -13.66
C MET A 1 -3.37 12.69 -14.34
N LEU A 2 -3.42 12.82 -15.67
CA LEU A 2 -2.65 13.87 -16.35
C LEU A 2 -3.43 15.20 -16.28
N PHE A 3 -2.73 16.33 -16.19
CA PHE A 3 -3.30 17.68 -16.15
C PHE A 3 -2.94 18.50 -17.40
N ASP A 4 -2.63 17.80 -18.49
CA ASP A 4 -2.12 18.31 -19.76
C ASP A 4 -3.20 18.89 -20.69
N SER A 5 -4.48 18.77 -20.34
CA SER A 5 -5.58 19.33 -21.11
C SER A 5 -6.72 19.79 -20.21
N ARG A 6 -7.49 20.76 -20.72
CA ARG A 6 -8.70 21.26 -20.06
C ARG A 6 -9.71 20.15 -19.78
N VAL A 7 -9.93 19.25 -20.74
CA VAL A 7 -10.85 18.10 -20.57
C VAL A 7 -10.41 17.19 -19.42
N ASN A 8 -9.11 16.97 -19.27
CA ASN A 8 -8.59 16.16 -18.17
C ASN A 8 -8.78 16.87 -16.81
N TYR A 9 -8.59 18.19 -16.76
CA TYR A 9 -8.84 18.95 -15.54
C TYR A 9 -10.35 19.04 -15.20
N GLU A 10 -11.24 19.15 -16.19
CA GLU A 10 -12.70 19.08 -15.97
C GLU A 10 -13.12 17.74 -15.37
N LYS A 11 -12.56 16.63 -15.86
CA LYS A 11 -12.76 15.30 -15.26
C LYS A 11 -12.23 15.23 -13.82
N TYR A 12 -11.10 15.87 -13.54
CA TYR A 12 -10.57 15.98 -12.18
C TYR A 12 -11.53 16.73 -11.24
N VAL A 13 -12.02 17.91 -11.65
CA VAL A 13 -13.01 18.67 -10.88
C VAL A 13 -14.29 17.87 -10.66
N SER A 14 -14.75 17.12 -11.66
CA SER A 14 -15.90 16.24 -11.51
C SER A 14 -15.68 15.15 -10.46
N ARG A 15 -14.46 14.60 -10.34
CA ARG A 15 -14.11 13.62 -9.31
C ARG A 15 -14.11 14.26 -7.92
N LEU A 16 -13.50 15.44 -7.77
CA LEU A 16 -13.50 16.16 -6.50
C LEU A 16 -14.92 16.39 -5.97
N ARG A 17 -15.85 16.75 -6.86
CA ARG A 17 -17.26 16.96 -6.49
C ARG A 17 -17.99 15.69 -6.05
N ALA A 18 -17.52 14.51 -6.46
CA ALA A 18 -18.11 13.23 -6.09
C ALA A 18 -17.60 12.69 -4.75
N ILE A 19 -16.41 13.11 -4.31
CA ILE A 19 -15.77 12.63 -3.07
C ILE A 19 -16.67 12.85 -1.84
N PRO A 20 -17.31 14.02 -1.59
CA PRO A 20 -18.16 14.19 -0.43
C PRO A 20 -19.27 13.14 -0.31
N THR A 21 -19.92 12.79 -1.42
CA THR A 21 -20.94 11.74 -1.46
C THR A 21 -20.34 10.37 -1.16
N GLN A 22 -19.18 10.06 -1.74
CA GLN A 22 -18.48 8.80 -1.48
C GLN A 22 -18.11 8.65 -0.01
N LEU A 23 -17.57 9.69 0.64
CA LEU A 23 -17.20 9.64 2.05
C LEU A 23 -18.43 9.49 2.97
N ALA A 24 -19.55 10.14 2.65
CA ALA A 24 -20.81 9.93 3.36
C ALA A 24 -21.34 8.48 3.22
N GLN A 25 -21.18 7.87 2.05
CA GLN A 25 -21.50 6.46 1.83
C GLN A 25 -20.56 5.54 2.63
N VAL A 26 -19.27 5.89 2.76
CA VAL A 26 -18.34 5.17 3.64
C VAL A 26 -18.83 5.21 5.09
N CYS A 27 -19.19 6.37 5.65
CA CYS A 27 -19.78 6.44 7.00
C CYS A 27 -21.02 5.53 7.14
N THR A 28 -21.85 5.46 6.10
CA THR A 28 -23.02 4.56 6.08
C THR A 28 -22.62 3.09 6.17
N LEU A 29 -21.59 2.66 5.43
CA LEU A 29 -21.05 1.31 5.50
C LEU A 29 -20.39 1.01 6.85
N LEU A 30 -19.69 1.98 7.45
CA LEU A 30 -19.11 1.83 8.79
C LEU A 30 -20.21 1.59 9.83
N ARG A 31 -21.29 2.38 9.79
CA ARG A 31 -22.46 2.20 10.67
C ARG A 31 -23.18 0.87 10.43
N LEU A 32 -23.20 0.38 9.19
CA LEU A 32 -23.69 -0.98 8.89
C LEU A 32 -22.80 -2.06 9.52
N GLY A 33 -21.48 -1.88 9.50
CA GLY A 33 -20.55 -2.74 10.24
C GLY A 33 -20.87 -2.77 11.74
N ILE A 34 -21.13 -1.60 12.33
CA ILE A 34 -21.55 -1.49 13.73
C ILE A 34 -22.84 -2.28 13.98
N SER A 35 -23.87 -2.12 13.16
CA SER A 35 -25.17 -2.76 13.39
C SER A 35 -25.15 -4.26 13.16
N THR A 36 -24.35 -4.74 12.20
CA THR A 36 -24.18 -6.17 11.89
C THR A 36 -23.20 -6.88 12.80
N GLY A 37 -22.38 -6.15 13.56
CA GLY A 37 -21.30 -6.71 14.38
C GLY A 37 -20.08 -7.15 13.58
N VAL A 38 -20.05 -6.86 12.27
CA VAL A 38 -18.89 -7.13 11.41
C VAL A 38 -17.96 -5.91 11.46
N LEU A 39 -17.04 -5.96 12.42
CA LEU A 39 -16.12 -4.87 12.72
C LEU A 39 -14.66 -5.35 12.63
N PRO A 40 -13.70 -4.51 12.21
CA PRO A 40 -12.29 -4.88 12.23
C PRO A 40 -11.75 -4.90 13.68
N PRO A 41 -10.60 -5.54 13.93
CA PRO A 41 -9.86 -5.38 15.18
C PRO A 41 -9.46 -3.92 15.43
N ALA A 42 -9.43 -3.49 16.70
CA ALA A 42 -9.09 -2.12 17.08
C ALA A 42 -7.71 -1.68 16.56
N VAL A 43 -6.71 -2.56 16.63
CA VAL A 43 -5.33 -2.32 16.17
C VAL A 43 -5.27 -1.90 14.69
N SER A 44 -6.22 -2.35 13.86
CA SER A 44 -6.25 -1.99 12.44
C SER A 44 -6.63 -0.53 12.19
N LEU A 45 -7.19 0.18 13.19
CA LEU A 45 -7.61 1.58 13.04
C LEU A 45 -6.72 2.59 13.76
N GLU A 46 -5.72 2.16 14.53
CA GLU A 46 -4.89 3.06 15.37
C GLU A 46 -4.30 4.24 14.59
N GLY A 47 -3.89 4.05 13.33
CA GLY A 47 -3.32 5.11 12.49
C GLY A 47 -4.32 5.88 11.61
N VAL A 48 -5.60 5.50 11.59
CA VAL A 48 -6.59 6.09 10.65
C VAL A 48 -6.91 7.55 10.99
N PRO A 49 -7.17 7.94 12.26
CA PRO A 49 -7.40 9.34 12.61
C PRO A 49 -6.23 10.24 12.20
N ASP A 50 -4.99 9.81 12.44
CA ASP A 50 -3.80 10.57 12.05
C ASP A 50 -3.67 10.75 10.54
N GLN A 51 -3.97 9.71 9.75
CA GLN A 51 -3.99 9.81 8.29
C GLN A 51 -5.07 10.77 7.78
N LEU A 52 -6.26 10.76 8.39
CA LEU A 52 -7.33 11.70 8.08
C LEU A 52 -6.93 13.14 8.43
N ASN A 53 -6.37 13.36 9.62
CA ASN A 53 -5.85 14.67 10.05
C ASN A 53 -4.75 15.19 9.12
N LYS A 54 -3.78 14.35 8.73
CA LYS A 54 -2.75 14.71 7.74
C LYS A 54 -3.37 15.11 6.41
N THR A 55 -4.41 14.41 5.97
CA THR A 55 -5.13 14.72 4.72
C THR A 55 -5.89 16.04 4.82
N ILE A 56 -6.58 16.30 5.93
CA ILE A 56 -7.28 17.57 6.19
C ILE A 56 -6.28 18.73 6.19
N ALA A 57 -5.16 18.59 6.92
CA ALA A 57 -4.11 19.61 6.96
C ALA A 57 -3.48 19.86 5.58
N ALA A 58 -3.32 18.82 4.76
CA ALA A 58 -2.83 18.96 3.39
C ALA A 58 -3.82 19.69 2.47
N LEU A 59 -5.13 19.56 2.71
CA LEU A 59 -6.17 20.31 1.99
C LEU A 59 -6.27 21.77 2.44
N GLU A 60 -5.85 22.10 3.67
CA GLU A 60 -5.82 23.46 4.20
C GLU A 60 -4.64 24.28 3.66
N LYS A 61 -3.48 23.65 3.47
CA LYS A 61 -2.30 24.32 2.91
C LYS A 61 -2.54 24.66 1.43
N GLU A 62 -2.54 25.96 1.13
CA GLU A 62 -2.56 26.57 -0.21
C GLU A 62 -3.55 25.93 -1.21
N GLY A 63 -4.78 25.63 -0.77
CA GLY A 63 -5.80 25.10 -1.68
C GLY A 63 -5.44 23.72 -2.27
N GLY A 64 -4.60 22.95 -1.57
CA GLY A 64 -4.19 21.61 -1.96
C GLY A 64 -2.84 21.52 -2.69
N THR A 65 -2.24 22.62 -3.15
CA THR A 65 -1.05 22.62 -4.02
C THR A 65 0.20 21.96 -3.42
N ALA A 66 0.24 21.80 -2.09
CA ALA A 66 1.32 21.09 -1.38
C ALA A 66 1.25 19.55 -1.52
N SER A 67 0.18 19.02 -2.13
CA SER A 67 -0.05 17.59 -2.34
C SER A 67 0.07 17.23 -3.82
N SER A 68 0.62 16.04 -4.11
CA SER A 68 0.62 15.49 -5.48
C SER A 68 -0.79 15.14 -5.99
N TYR A 69 -1.82 15.19 -5.14
CA TYR A 69 -3.19 14.79 -5.43
C TYR A 69 -4.20 15.96 -5.51
N TRP A 70 -3.96 17.06 -4.80
CA TRP A 70 -4.90 18.17 -4.66
C TRP A 70 -4.39 19.37 -5.47
N HIS A 71 -5.10 19.75 -6.54
CA HIS A 71 -4.59 20.72 -7.51
C HIS A 71 -5.63 21.80 -7.82
N ALA A 72 -5.42 23.00 -7.29
CA ALA A 72 -6.13 24.21 -7.69
C ALA A 72 -5.18 25.42 -7.53
N PRO A 73 -4.80 26.14 -8.61
CA PRO A 73 -5.23 25.99 -10.01
C PRO A 73 -4.67 24.74 -10.73
N PRO A 74 -5.06 24.47 -12.00
CA PRO A 74 -4.45 23.39 -12.78
C PRO A 74 -2.93 23.61 -12.95
N PRO A 75 -2.08 22.60 -12.70
CA PRO A 75 -0.63 22.80 -12.58
C PRO A 75 0.10 23.08 -13.90
N VAL A 76 -0.47 22.66 -15.05
CA VAL A 76 0.20 22.71 -16.37
C VAL A 76 -0.47 23.70 -17.33
N LEU A 77 -1.73 24.07 -17.08
CA LEU A 77 -2.51 24.89 -18.01
C LEU A 77 -2.21 26.39 -17.85
N GLU A 78 -2.36 27.13 -18.93
CA GLU A 78 -2.17 28.59 -18.95
C GLU A 78 -3.27 29.30 -18.14
N GLN A 79 -2.87 30.05 -17.12
CA GLN A 79 -3.78 30.70 -16.16
C GLN A 79 -4.33 32.05 -16.64
N SER A 80 -3.77 32.60 -17.74
CA SER A 80 -4.22 33.85 -18.35
C SER A 80 -5.60 33.70 -19.02
N ASP A 81 -5.95 32.48 -19.45
CA ASP A 81 -7.26 32.16 -20.02
C ASP A 81 -8.36 32.23 -18.93
N PRO A 82 -9.36 33.13 -19.09
CA PRO A 82 -10.49 33.22 -18.16
C PRO A 82 -11.19 31.88 -17.92
N SER A 83 -11.20 30.99 -18.93
CA SER A 83 -11.84 29.69 -18.82
C SER A 83 -11.08 28.73 -17.90
N THR A 84 -9.74 28.76 -17.94
CA THR A 84 -8.86 28.01 -17.03
C THR A 84 -8.98 28.53 -15.60
N LYS A 85 -9.02 29.87 -15.44
CA LYS A 85 -9.21 30.49 -14.12
C LYS A 85 -10.53 30.08 -13.48
N ALA A 86 -11.62 30.12 -14.25
CA ALA A 86 -12.94 29.68 -13.76
C ALA A 86 -12.98 28.18 -13.39
N LEU A 87 -12.17 27.33 -14.05
CA LEU A 87 -12.03 25.93 -13.65
C LEU A 87 -11.20 25.77 -12.36
N GLY A 88 -10.15 26.57 -12.18
CA GLY A 88 -9.39 26.63 -10.93
C GLY A 88 -10.28 27.00 -9.74
N GLU A 89 -11.12 28.02 -9.87
CA GLU A 89 -12.07 28.44 -8.82
C GLU A 89 -13.08 27.33 -8.49
N LYS A 90 -13.59 26.62 -9.51
CA LYS A 90 -14.45 25.44 -9.33
C LYS A 90 -13.73 24.31 -8.60
N ALA A 91 -12.44 24.11 -8.85
CA ALA A 91 -11.63 23.12 -8.16
C ALA A 91 -11.40 23.52 -6.69
N SER A 92 -11.05 24.78 -6.41
CA SER A 92 -10.89 25.30 -5.04
C SER A 92 -12.17 25.11 -4.22
N SER A 93 -13.32 25.47 -4.77
CA SER A 93 -14.62 25.26 -4.10
C SER A 93 -14.89 23.77 -3.84
N ALA A 94 -14.58 22.89 -4.80
CA ALA A 94 -14.73 21.46 -4.61
C ALA A 94 -13.77 20.92 -3.53
N LEU A 95 -12.52 21.40 -3.47
CA LEU A 95 -11.55 21.01 -2.44
C LEU A 95 -11.98 21.43 -1.03
N SER A 96 -12.61 22.61 -0.88
CA SER A 96 -13.23 22.98 0.41
C SER A 96 -14.31 21.99 0.83
N ALA A 97 -15.20 21.59 -0.09
CA ALA A 97 -16.23 20.58 0.20
C ALA A 97 -15.63 19.19 0.51
N VAL A 98 -14.52 18.83 -0.13
CA VAL A 98 -13.75 17.60 0.14
C VAL A 98 -13.18 17.63 1.55
N ARG A 99 -12.52 18.73 1.95
CA ARG A 99 -12.00 18.91 3.31
C ARG A 99 -13.10 18.74 4.35
N ASP A 100 -14.23 19.44 4.18
CA ASP A 100 -15.35 19.35 5.12
C ASP A 100 -15.93 17.92 5.19
N ALA A 101 -15.89 17.17 4.09
CA ALA A 101 -16.29 15.77 4.08
C ALA A 101 -15.30 14.86 4.81
N PHE A 102 -13.99 15.12 4.71
CA PHE A 102 -12.98 14.44 5.51
C PHE A 102 -13.12 14.75 7.01
N CYS A 103 -13.44 15.99 7.40
CA CYS A 103 -13.74 16.32 8.80
C CYS A 103 -14.95 15.53 9.32
N ARG A 104 -16.02 15.41 8.51
CA ARG A 104 -17.19 14.58 8.87
C ARG A 104 -16.85 13.09 8.97
N LEU A 105 -15.97 12.59 8.10
CA LEU A 105 -15.49 11.21 8.19
C LEU A 105 -14.67 10.98 9.45
N LEU A 106 -13.78 11.90 9.80
CA LEU A 106 -12.98 11.84 11.04
C LEU A 106 -13.89 11.74 12.26
N ILE A 107 -14.89 12.63 12.37
CA ILE A 107 -15.89 12.59 13.44
C ILE A 107 -16.61 11.24 13.47
N CYS A 108 -17.09 10.74 12.32
CA CYS A 108 -17.74 9.43 12.25
C CYS A 108 -16.82 8.28 12.71
N VAL A 109 -15.52 8.36 12.43
CA VAL A 109 -14.54 7.34 12.84
C VAL A 109 -14.28 7.43 14.34
N GLU A 110 -13.96 8.61 14.86
CA GLU A 110 -13.56 8.82 16.25
C GLU A 110 -14.72 8.73 17.24
N GLU A 111 -15.89 9.27 16.89
CA GLU A 111 -17.02 9.37 17.83
C GLU A 111 -17.99 8.19 17.73
N GLU A 112 -18.06 7.51 16.57
CA GLU A 112 -19.02 6.40 16.37
C GLU A 112 -18.31 5.06 16.18
N TYR A 113 -17.39 4.97 15.21
CA TYR A 113 -16.87 3.67 14.76
C TYR A 113 -15.85 3.05 15.71
N MET A 114 -14.83 3.82 16.15
CA MET A 114 -13.81 3.33 17.07
C MET A 114 -14.38 2.98 18.46
N PRO A 115 -15.28 3.77 19.08
CA PRO A 115 -15.95 3.39 20.32
C PRO A 115 -16.82 2.14 20.17
N ALA A 116 -17.47 1.95 19.02
CA ALA A 116 -18.21 0.73 18.73
C ALA A 116 -17.29 -0.49 18.60
N ILE A 117 -16.10 -0.36 18.03
CA ILE A 117 -15.10 -1.43 17.98
C ILE A 117 -14.61 -1.77 19.39
N ALA A 118 -14.24 -0.76 20.19
CA ALA A 118 -13.77 -0.96 21.56
C ALA A 118 -14.80 -1.70 22.43
N SER A 119 -16.09 -1.40 22.25
CA SER A 119 -17.17 -2.06 23.01
C SER A 119 -17.55 -3.45 22.49
N LYS A 120 -17.45 -3.70 21.17
CA LYS A 120 -17.93 -4.94 20.55
C LYS A 120 -16.84 -5.97 20.22
N ARG A 121 -15.57 -5.56 20.20
CA ARG A 121 -14.42 -6.39 19.80
C ARG A 121 -13.25 -6.31 20.79
N ASP A 122 -13.54 -6.09 22.08
CA ASP A 122 -12.51 -5.90 23.10
C ASP A 122 -11.43 -7.01 23.06
N GLY A 123 -10.20 -6.61 22.76
CA GLY A 123 -9.02 -7.48 22.66
C GLY A 123 -8.98 -8.52 21.52
N SER A 124 -10.09 -8.75 20.81
CA SER A 124 -10.15 -9.77 19.76
C SER A 124 -9.60 -9.28 18.42
N VAL A 125 -8.61 -10.01 17.91
CA VAL A 125 -8.10 -9.86 16.55
C VAL A 125 -8.60 -10.95 15.59
N ALA A 126 -9.27 -11.98 16.11
CA ALA A 126 -9.59 -13.17 15.33
C ALA A 126 -10.79 -12.93 14.40
N CYS A 127 -10.69 -13.38 13.15
CA CYS A 127 -11.83 -13.41 12.23
C CYS A 127 -12.94 -14.34 12.76
N ALA A 128 -12.56 -15.43 13.45
CA ALA A 128 -13.48 -16.40 14.03
C ALA A 128 -14.47 -15.79 15.04
N ASP A 129 -14.11 -14.70 15.71
CA ASP A 129 -14.95 -14.03 16.71
C ASP A 129 -16.04 -13.15 16.07
N LEU A 130 -16.03 -12.99 14.75
CA LEU A 130 -17.09 -12.29 14.01
C LEU A 130 -18.36 -13.16 13.88
N PRO A 131 -19.51 -12.54 13.63
CA PRO A 131 -20.71 -13.28 13.20
C PRO A 131 -20.39 -14.15 11.97
N ASN A 132 -20.57 -15.47 12.11
CA ASN A 132 -20.20 -16.47 11.08
C ASN A 132 -18.70 -16.47 10.70
N GLY A 133 -17.83 -16.06 11.64
CA GLY A 133 -16.40 -15.84 11.41
C GLY A 133 -15.61 -17.08 10.98
N ALA A 134 -15.95 -18.26 11.49
CA ALA A 134 -15.29 -19.51 11.07
C ALA A 134 -15.52 -19.82 9.59
N ALA A 135 -16.77 -19.77 9.13
CA ALA A 135 -17.10 -19.97 7.72
C ALA A 135 -16.52 -18.87 6.82
N MET A 136 -16.50 -17.62 7.30
CA MET A 136 -15.82 -16.52 6.62
C MET A 136 -14.32 -16.81 6.46
N TYR A 137 -13.66 -17.28 7.52
CA TYR A 137 -12.24 -17.59 7.50
C TYR A 137 -11.92 -18.74 6.53
N GLU A 138 -12.72 -19.81 6.52
CA GLU A 138 -12.57 -20.92 5.57
C GLU A 138 -12.73 -20.46 4.11
N GLU A 139 -13.72 -19.61 3.83
CA GLU A 139 -13.92 -19.07 2.48
C GLU A 139 -12.76 -18.14 2.08
N CYS A 140 -12.30 -17.29 3.00
CA CYS A 140 -11.11 -16.47 2.78
C CYS A 140 -9.88 -17.33 2.52
N LEU A 141 -9.71 -18.43 3.24
CA LEU A 141 -8.60 -19.37 3.06
C LEU A 141 -8.62 -19.97 1.66
N ARG A 142 -9.78 -20.45 1.21
CA ARG A 142 -9.98 -20.98 -0.14
C ARG A 142 -9.73 -19.92 -1.21
N PHE A 143 -10.25 -18.70 -1.02
CA PHE A 143 -10.09 -17.60 -1.96
C PHE A 143 -8.62 -17.19 -2.13
N HIS A 144 -7.86 -17.05 -1.03
CA HIS A 144 -6.48 -16.57 -1.10
C HIS A 144 -5.47 -17.67 -1.44
N THR A 145 -5.71 -18.92 -1.03
CA THR A 145 -4.75 -20.01 -1.24
C THR A 145 -5.08 -20.88 -2.47
N GLY A 146 -6.33 -20.86 -2.94
CA GLY A 146 -6.84 -21.82 -3.93
C GLY A 146 -6.83 -23.27 -3.43
N SER A 147 -6.55 -23.49 -2.14
CA SER A 147 -6.44 -24.80 -1.53
C SER A 147 -7.75 -25.24 -0.90
N SER A 148 -7.95 -26.55 -0.81
CA SER A 148 -9.03 -27.18 -0.03
C SER A 148 -8.55 -27.66 1.34
N LYS A 149 -7.33 -27.30 1.76
CA LYS A 149 -6.77 -27.63 3.08
C LYS A 149 -7.49 -26.85 4.18
N THR A 150 -7.58 -27.44 5.36
CA THR A 150 -8.13 -26.77 6.54
C THR A 150 -7.15 -25.72 7.10
N ALA A 151 -7.65 -24.87 8.00
CA ALA A 151 -6.82 -23.91 8.72
C ALA A 151 -5.72 -24.63 9.54
N GLU A 152 -6.08 -25.74 10.19
CA GLU A 152 -5.18 -26.57 10.99
C GLU A 152 -4.09 -27.20 10.11
N ASP A 153 -4.44 -27.76 8.95
CA ASP A 153 -3.47 -28.34 8.02
C ASP A 153 -2.41 -27.31 7.59
N ILE A 154 -2.86 -26.09 7.29
CA ILE A 154 -1.98 -25.00 6.89
C ILE A 154 -1.13 -24.53 8.07
N HIS A 155 -1.69 -24.48 9.28
CA HIS A 155 -0.94 -24.12 10.49
C HIS A 155 0.18 -25.14 10.81
N GLU A 156 -0.11 -26.43 10.75
CA GLU A 156 0.89 -27.49 10.96
C GLU A 156 1.97 -27.45 9.87
N THR A 157 1.57 -27.26 8.61
CA THR A 157 2.52 -27.07 7.51
C THR A 157 3.43 -25.87 7.77
N GLY A 158 2.87 -24.75 8.23
CA GLY A 158 3.63 -23.55 8.58
C GLY A 158 4.65 -23.79 9.68
N LYS A 159 4.28 -24.50 10.76
CA LYS A 159 5.21 -24.86 11.84
C LYS A 159 6.35 -25.76 11.34
N ALA A 160 6.03 -26.74 10.49
CA ALA A 160 7.04 -27.62 9.91
C ALA A 160 8.03 -26.83 9.04
N GLU A 161 7.54 -25.92 8.20
CA GLU A 161 8.39 -25.08 7.33
C GLU A 161 9.22 -24.07 8.12
N VAL A 162 8.67 -23.44 9.16
CA VAL A 162 9.44 -22.55 10.06
C VAL A 162 10.61 -23.32 10.68
N ASN A 163 10.37 -24.54 11.17
CA ASN A 163 11.44 -25.37 11.74
C ASN A 163 12.48 -25.78 10.69
N ARG A 164 12.05 -26.17 9.49
CA ARG A 164 12.93 -26.56 8.38
C ARG A 164 13.83 -25.39 7.96
N ILE A 165 13.24 -24.23 7.67
CA ILE A 165 13.95 -23.03 7.21
C ILE A 165 14.86 -22.49 8.32
N SER A 166 14.41 -22.50 9.58
CA SER A 166 15.25 -22.03 10.70
C SER A 166 16.53 -22.86 10.86
N ARG A 167 16.46 -24.17 10.63
CA ARG A 167 17.64 -25.05 10.63
C ARG A 167 18.57 -24.73 9.44
N GLU A 168 18.02 -24.62 8.24
CA GLU A 168 18.79 -24.29 7.03
C GLU A 168 19.47 -22.92 7.14
N MET A 169 18.77 -21.92 7.70
CA MET A 169 19.34 -20.60 7.98
C MET A 169 20.50 -20.68 8.95
N LYS A 170 20.37 -21.47 10.03
CA LYS A 170 21.45 -21.66 11.00
C LYS A 170 22.68 -22.29 10.36
N GLU A 171 22.49 -23.34 9.56
CA GLU A 171 23.58 -24.00 8.82
C GLU A 171 24.29 -23.02 7.86
N ALA A 172 23.52 -22.23 7.11
CA ALA A 172 24.05 -21.21 6.22
C ALA A 172 24.83 -20.11 6.98
N CYS A 173 24.32 -19.65 8.13
CA CYS A 173 25.01 -18.64 8.95
C CYS A 173 26.32 -19.18 9.53
N LEU A 174 26.33 -20.43 10.02
CA LEU A 174 27.57 -21.08 10.48
C LEU A 174 28.60 -21.21 9.36
N ALA A 175 28.17 -21.60 8.15
CA ALA A 175 29.03 -21.65 6.98
C ALA A 175 29.54 -20.26 6.54
N ALA A 176 28.79 -19.21 6.82
CA ALA A 176 29.15 -17.81 6.56
C ALA A 176 30.01 -17.19 7.67
N GLY A 177 30.37 -17.94 8.72
CA GLY A 177 31.27 -17.49 9.79
C GLY A 177 30.60 -17.09 11.11
N MET A 178 29.32 -17.38 11.31
CA MET A 178 28.67 -17.25 12.63
C MET A 178 29.30 -18.20 13.64
N GLU A 179 29.53 -17.74 14.87
CA GLU A 179 30.11 -18.55 15.94
C GLU A 179 29.19 -19.73 16.33
N GLN A 180 29.80 -20.82 16.79
CA GLN A 180 29.07 -21.98 17.29
C GLN A 180 28.29 -21.62 18.56
N GLY A 181 26.97 -21.82 18.52
CA GLY A 181 26.07 -21.42 19.60
C GLY A 181 25.55 -19.98 19.50
N GLY A 182 25.99 -19.21 18.49
CA GLY A 182 25.49 -17.86 18.22
C GLY A 182 24.03 -17.82 17.76
N SER A 183 23.39 -16.66 17.96
CA SER A 183 22.03 -16.41 17.50
C SER A 183 22.00 -15.96 16.04
N VAL A 184 21.16 -16.61 15.22
CA VAL A 184 20.91 -16.20 13.83
C VAL A 184 20.44 -14.75 13.76
N LYS A 185 19.60 -14.33 14.72
CA LYS A 185 19.10 -12.95 14.77
C LYS A 185 20.24 -11.94 14.95
N GLU A 186 21.12 -12.19 15.91
CA GLU A 186 22.26 -11.29 16.21
C GLU A 186 23.24 -11.25 15.03
N PHE A 187 23.49 -12.39 14.39
CA PHE A 187 24.34 -12.44 13.19
C PHE A 187 23.76 -11.63 12.03
N LEU A 188 22.45 -11.74 11.78
CA LEU A 188 21.79 -10.93 10.75
C LEU A 188 21.80 -9.43 11.09
N GLU A 189 21.64 -9.06 12.36
CA GLU A 189 21.76 -7.67 12.82
C GLU A 189 23.18 -7.11 12.59
N GLN A 190 24.22 -7.91 12.86
CA GLN A 190 25.60 -7.55 12.55
C GLN A 190 25.81 -7.36 11.04
N MET A 191 25.30 -8.28 10.21
CA MET A 191 25.38 -8.15 8.75
C MET A 191 24.67 -6.90 8.23
N GLN A 192 23.56 -6.49 8.83
CA GLN A 192 22.86 -5.27 8.45
C GLN A 192 23.67 -3.99 8.73
N GLN A 193 24.54 -4.01 9.74
CA GLN A 193 25.40 -2.89 10.09
C GLN A 193 26.72 -2.87 9.30
N ASP A 194 27.09 -3.98 8.68
CA ASP A 194 28.35 -4.08 7.94
C ASP A 194 28.30 -3.26 6.64
N PRO A 195 29.23 -2.30 6.45
CA PRO A 195 29.33 -1.51 5.22
C PRO A 195 29.40 -2.35 3.93
N GLN A 196 29.90 -3.59 3.98
CA GLN A 196 29.97 -4.47 2.81
C GLN A 196 28.59 -4.87 2.27
N PHE A 197 27.58 -4.97 3.14
CA PHE A 197 26.22 -5.37 2.78
C PHE A 197 25.28 -4.17 2.59
N THR A 198 25.72 -2.96 2.90
CA THR A 198 24.94 -1.74 2.70
C THR A 198 25.24 -1.09 1.35
N SER A 199 24.35 -0.18 0.92
CA SER A 199 24.57 0.65 -0.26
C SER A 199 24.73 2.11 0.18
N PRO A 200 25.69 2.86 -0.39
CA PRO A 200 25.98 4.22 0.07
C PRO A 200 24.85 5.22 -0.25
N ASN A 201 24.02 4.93 -1.25
CA ASN A 201 22.85 5.74 -1.61
C ASN A 201 21.83 4.91 -2.40
N SER A 202 20.63 5.48 -2.59
CA SER A 202 19.51 4.86 -3.32
C SER A 202 19.88 4.46 -4.75
N GLN A 203 20.62 5.30 -5.48
CA GLN A 203 21.01 5.03 -6.86
C GLN A 203 21.93 3.80 -6.95
N ALA A 204 22.93 3.72 -6.08
CA ALA A 204 23.81 2.55 -5.98
C ALA A 204 23.06 1.27 -5.62
N HIS A 205 22.02 1.36 -4.79
CA HIS A 205 21.15 0.21 -4.48
C HIS A 205 20.37 -0.26 -5.70
N VAL A 206 19.71 0.66 -6.42
CA VAL A 206 18.99 0.38 -7.67
C VAL A 206 19.92 -0.23 -8.73
N ASP A 207 21.14 0.29 -8.87
CA ASP A 207 22.10 -0.21 -9.86
C ASP A 207 22.61 -1.62 -9.54
N LYS A 208 22.74 -1.98 -8.25
CA LYS A 208 23.01 -3.38 -7.84
C LYS A 208 21.89 -4.32 -8.30
N TYR A 209 20.62 -3.94 -8.15
CA TYR A 209 19.49 -4.73 -8.66
C TYR A 209 19.51 -4.84 -10.19
N ARG A 210 19.75 -3.74 -10.90
CA ARG A 210 19.87 -3.75 -12.37
C ARG A 210 20.98 -4.69 -12.84
N ALA A 211 22.14 -4.64 -12.20
CA ALA A 211 23.26 -5.52 -12.50
C ALA A 211 22.90 -6.99 -12.25
N LEU A 212 22.19 -7.29 -11.16
CA LEU A 212 21.72 -8.64 -10.86
C LEU A 212 20.73 -9.14 -11.94
N CYS A 213 19.79 -8.30 -12.36
CA CYS A 213 18.87 -8.61 -13.45
C CYS A 213 19.61 -8.94 -14.75
N MET A 214 20.64 -8.16 -15.11
CA MET A 214 21.46 -8.41 -16.30
C MET A 214 22.24 -9.74 -16.23
N ARG A 215 22.56 -10.23 -15.02
CA ARG A 215 23.17 -11.54 -14.81
C ARG A 215 22.17 -12.69 -14.89
N ILE A 216 20.95 -12.49 -14.41
CA ILE A 216 19.91 -13.54 -14.37
C ILE A 216 19.25 -13.72 -15.74
N LEU A 217 18.99 -12.64 -16.47
CA LEU A 217 18.24 -12.67 -17.73
C LEU A 217 18.77 -13.68 -18.78
N PRO A 218 20.09 -13.80 -19.00
CA PRO A 218 20.65 -14.80 -19.93
C PRO A 218 20.52 -16.24 -19.47
N GLU A 219 20.28 -16.49 -18.18
CA GLU A 219 20.10 -17.82 -17.60
C GLU A 219 18.65 -18.32 -17.74
N LEU A 220 17.68 -17.41 -17.83
CA LEU A 220 16.25 -17.76 -17.93
C LEU A 220 15.90 -18.67 -19.13
N PRO A 221 16.44 -18.46 -20.35
CA PRO A 221 16.17 -19.36 -21.49
C PRO A 221 16.62 -20.81 -21.26
N LYS A 222 17.51 -21.07 -20.30
CA LYS A 222 17.94 -22.42 -19.94
C LYS A 222 16.90 -23.17 -19.09
N LEU A 223 16.03 -22.41 -18.41
CA LEU A 223 15.02 -22.94 -17.47
C LEU A 223 13.60 -22.86 -18.03
N PHE A 224 13.32 -21.86 -18.87
CA PHE A 224 11.99 -21.57 -19.40
C PHE A 224 11.99 -21.61 -20.92
N SER A 225 10.93 -22.19 -21.50
CA SER A 225 10.74 -22.14 -22.95
C SER A 225 10.67 -20.70 -23.43
N ILE A 226 11.46 -20.37 -24.44
CA ILE A 226 11.52 -19.04 -25.07
C ILE A 226 10.13 -18.58 -25.54
N ARG A 227 9.26 -19.52 -25.94
CA ARG A 227 7.88 -19.23 -26.38
C ARG A 227 7.00 -18.67 -25.26
N CYS A 228 7.30 -19.00 -24.01
CA CYS A 228 6.53 -18.57 -22.83
C CYS A 228 7.11 -17.31 -22.18
N MET A 229 8.23 -16.78 -22.67
CA MET A 229 8.83 -15.58 -22.09
C MET A 229 8.11 -14.31 -22.57
N PRO A 230 7.66 -13.44 -21.64
CA PRO A 230 7.10 -12.14 -22.00
C PRO A 230 8.12 -11.30 -22.77
N ARG A 231 7.68 -10.67 -23.86
CA ARG A 231 8.52 -9.72 -24.64
C ARG A 231 8.56 -8.32 -24.03
N THR A 232 7.76 -8.08 -22.99
CA THR A 232 7.70 -6.79 -22.32
C THR A 232 8.99 -6.55 -21.54
N PRO A 233 9.70 -5.44 -21.77
CA PRO A 233 10.83 -5.08 -20.93
C PRO A 233 10.34 -4.68 -19.54
N PHE A 234 11.12 -5.04 -18.52
CA PHE A 234 10.96 -4.48 -17.18
C PHE A 234 12.08 -3.49 -16.86
N ALA A 235 11.80 -2.55 -15.98
CA ALA A 235 12.76 -1.57 -15.50
C ALA A 235 12.78 -1.57 -13.96
N VAL A 236 13.97 -1.54 -13.37
CA VAL A 236 14.12 -1.25 -11.95
C VAL A 236 14.22 0.25 -11.77
N VAL A 237 13.30 0.82 -10.99
CA VAL A 237 13.23 2.27 -10.70
C VAL A 237 13.20 2.48 -9.20
N PRO A 238 13.73 3.58 -8.67
CA PRO A 238 13.53 3.88 -7.25
C PRO A 238 12.05 4.13 -6.96
N THR A 239 11.61 3.73 -5.76
CA THR A 239 10.35 4.18 -5.20
C THR A 239 10.35 5.71 -5.05
N PRO A 240 9.31 6.43 -5.50
CA PRO A 240 9.24 7.89 -5.35
C PRO A 240 9.30 8.33 -3.89
N ASP A 241 10.06 9.38 -3.57
CA ASP A 241 10.27 9.86 -2.19
C ASP A 241 8.97 10.12 -1.43
N ALA A 242 7.96 10.68 -2.10
CA ALA A 242 6.64 10.94 -1.51
C ALA A 242 5.88 9.68 -1.07
N GLN A 243 6.30 8.50 -1.52
CA GLN A 243 5.69 7.20 -1.18
C GLN A 243 6.63 6.32 -0.33
N ALA A 244 7.91 6.70 -0.19
CA ALA A 244 8.94 5.83 0.36
C ALA A 244 8.67 5.38 1.81
N GLU A 245 8.10 6.25 2.66
CA GLU A 245 7.81 5.93 4.06
C GLU A 245 6.71 4.87 4.21
N ALA A 246 5.73 4.85 3.30
CA ALA A 246 4.58 3.95 3.36
C ALA A 246 4.66 2.77 2.39
N ALA A 247 5.63 2.77 1.48
CA ALA A 247 5.81 1.72 0.49
C ALA A 247 6.43 0.46 1.12
N PRO A 248 6.10 -0.74 0.60
CA PRO A 248 6.82 -1.95 0.97
C PRO A 248 8.27 -1.86 0.49
N GLY A 249 9.16 -2.70 1.04
CA GLY A 249 10.58 -2.70 0.69
C GLY A 249 10.88 -2.90 -0.81
N ALA A 250 9.97 -3.55 -1.53
CA ALA A 250 9.91 -3.52 -3.00
C ALA A 250 8.51 -3.89 -3.50
N PHE A 251 8.15 -3.46 -4.72
CA PHE A 251 6.88 -3.83 -5.36
C PHE A 251 6.93 -3.85 -6.88
N TYR A 252 5.95 -4.53 -7.47
CA TYR A 252 5.80 -4.65 -8.93
C TYR A 252 4.64 -3.80 -9.42
N LEU A 253 4.92 -2.90 -10.36
CA LEU A 253 3.92 -2.13 -11.09
C LEU A 253 3.68 -2.77 -12.45
N GLY A 254 2.48 -3.34 -12.60
CA GLY A 254 1.95 -3.80 -13.87
C GLY A 254 1.91 -2.70 -14.92
N ILE A 255 1.92 -3.08 -16.18
CA ILE A 255 1.74 -2.14 -17.30
C ILE A 255 0.32 -1.59 -17.21
N GLY A 256 0.18 -0.32 -16.83
CA GLY A 256 -1.07 0.41 -17.05
C GLY A 256 -1.28 0.65 -18.56
N CYS A 257 -2.44 1.15 -18.96
CA CYS A 257 -2.70 1.51 -20.37
C CYS A 257 -1.74 2.61 -20.93
N SER A 258 -0.86 3.17 -20.10
CA SER A 258 0.25 4.02 -20.50
C SER A 258 1.44 3.18 -20.97
N ARG A 259 2.09 3.62 -22.04
CA ARG A 259 3.24 2.97 -22.73
C ARG A 259 4.52 2.85 -21.89
N LEU A 260 4.43 2.70 -20.58
CA LEU A 260 5.56 2.55 -19.67
C LEU A 260 5.90 1.07 -19.50
N PRO A 261 7.20 0.71 -19.37
CA PRO A 261 7.60 -0.65 -19.07
C PRO A 261 7.06 -1.11 -17.71
N PHE A 262 6.99 -2.42 -17.51
CA PHE A 262 6.74 -3.01 -16.19
C PHE A 262 7.83 -2.51 -15.22
N LYS A 263 7.45 -2.05 -14.02
CA LYS A 263 8.43 -1.48 -13.07
C LYS A 263 8.57 -2.36 -11.84
N TYR A 264 9.80 -2.59 -11.44
CA TYR A 264 10.16 -3.06 -10.11
C TYR A 264 10.66 -1.84 -9.33
N SER A 265 10.02 -1.54 -8.21
CA SER A 265 10.29 -0.37 -7.36
C SER A 265 10.74 -0.76 -5.98
#